data_AF-A0A2W6TQB0-F1
#
_entry.id   AF-A0A2W6TQB0-F1
#
_cell.length_a   1.000
_cell.length_b   1.000
_cell.length_c   1.000
_cell.angle_alpha   90.00
_cell.angle_beta   90.00
_cell.angle_gamma   90.00
#
_symmetry.space_group_name_H-M   'P 1'
#
loop_
_entity.id
_entity.type
_entity.pdbx_description
1 polymer ?
#
loop_
_entity_poly.entity_id
_entity_poly.type
_entity_poly.pdbx_seq_one_letter_code
_entity_poly.pdbx_strand_id
1 'polypeptide(L)'
;MPSPTRRSKERQAVADEIEQKDVTTLAAMARDAEWLCADACAFILGLTTRAGKVNRRAFLERIAVRSSFPKPMFLGAKRLWRRADVVRWADDEAKISRAA
;
A
#
# COMPACT_ATOMS: atom_id res chain seq x y z
N MET A 1 -42.86 2.21 0.64
CA MET A 1 -41.63 2.36 -0.17
C MET A 1 -40.78 3.46 0.44
N PRO A 2 -39.59 3.18 1.02
CA PRO A 2 -38.67 4.23 1.45
C PRO A 2 -37.57 4.45 0.40
N SER A 3 -37.40 5.72 0.04
CA SER A 3 -36.40 6.24 -0.91
C SER A 3 -34.96 6.05 -0.41
N PRO A 4 -33.98 5.82 -1.29
CA PRO A 4 -32.61 5.57 -0.89
C PRO A 4 -31.92 6.87 -0.43
N THR A 5 -31.48 6.82 0.82
CA THR A 5 -30.77 7.86 1.58
C THR A 5 -29.54 8.39 0.83
N ARG A 6 -29.54 9.70 0.54
CA ARG A 6 -28.47 10.50 -0.11
C ARG A 6 -27.07 10.33 0.53
N ARG A 7 -27.01 9.85 1.77
CA ARG A 7 -25.79 9.66 2.59
C ARG A 7 -24.92 8.47 2.16
N SER A 8 -25.45 7.53 1.38
CA SER A 8 -24.69 6.35 0.93
C SER A 8 -23.76 6.66 -0.24
N LYS A 9 -24.03 7.71 -1.03
CA LYS A 9 -23.23 8.05 -2.22
C LYS A 9 -21.93 8.79 -1.88
N GLU A 10 -21.94 9.58 -0.81
CA GLU A 10 -20.79 10.38 -0.36
C GLU A 10 -19.71 9.52 0.31
N ARG A 11 -20.09 8.42 0.99
CA ARG A 11 -19.14 7.44 1.52
C ARG A 11 -18.54 6.53 0.46
N GLN A 12 -19.23 6.35 -0.67
CA GLN A 12 -18.74 5.52 -1.76
C GLN A 12 -17.72 6.27 -2.63
N ALA A 13 -17.86 7.60 -2.79
CA ALA A 13 -16.91 8.43 -3.54
C ALA A 13 -15.51 8.46 -2.90
N VAL A 14 -15.41 8.53 -1.57
CA VAL A 14 -14.10 8.50 -0.85
C VAL A 14 -13.35 7.16 -1.01
N ALA A 15 -14.07 6.08 -1.33
CA ALA A 15 -13.47 4.77 -1.54
C ALA A 15 -12.99 4.58 -2.99
N ASP A 16 -13.63 5.27 -3.95
CA ASP A 16 -13.35 5.20 -5.39
C ASP A 16 -12.26 6.19 -5.83
N GLU A 17 -12.12 7.34 -5.14
CA GLU A 17 -11.02 8.31 -5.33
C GLU A 17 -9.61 7.74 -5.01
N ILE A 18 -9.54 6.50 -4.51
CA ILE A 18 -8.26 5.83 -4.25
C ILE A 18 -7.63 5.30 -5.56
N GLU A 19 -8.41 5.13 -6.63
CA GLU A 19 -7.92 4.49 -7.86
C GLU A 19 -7.06 5.40 -8.75
N GLN A 20 -6.99 6.69 -8.43
CA GLN A 20 -6.14 7.65 -9.14
C GLN A 20 -5.35 8.55 -8.19
N LYS A 21 -4.85 7.97 -7.09
CA LYS A 21 -3.93 8.69 -6.21
C LYS A 21 -2.57 8.82 -6.88
N ASP A 22 -2.27 10.05 -7.29
CA ASP A 22 -0.94 10.46 -7.73
C ASP A 22 0.12 9.97 -6.74
N VAL A 23 1.26 9.54 -7.26
CA VAL A 23 2.38 8.98 -6.48
C VAL A 23 2.77 9.92 -5.33
N THR A 24 2.64 11.23 -5.55
CA THR A 24 2.87 12.28 -4.56
C THR A 24 1.88 12.23 -3.39
N THR A 25 0.61 11.96 -3.67
CA THR A 25 -0.45 11.82 -2.67
C THR A 25 -0.26 10.56 -1.84
N LEU A 26 0.14 9.46 -2.49
CA LEU A 26 0.47 8.21 -1.81
C LEU A 26 1.69 8.38 -0.89
N ALA A 27 2.71 9.12 -1.33
CA ALA A 27 3.90 9.43 -0.54
C ALA A 27 3.58 10.28 0.69
N ALA A 28 2.70 11.29 0.56
CA ALA A 28 2.25 12.11 1.67
C ALA A 28 1.47 11.28 2.70
N MET A 29 0.51 10.48 2.25
CA MET A 29 -0.25 9.57 3.13
C MET A 29 0.67 8.54 3.80
N ALA A 30 1.66 8.02 3.08
CA ALA A 30 2.61 7.06 3.62
C ALA A 30 3.60 7.66 4.63
N ARG A 31 3.78 8.99 4.66
CA ARG A 31 4.64 9.64 5.68
C ARG A 31 3.94 9.74 7.03
N ASP A 32 2.65 10.08 7.03
CA ASP A 32 1.85 10.26 8.25
C ASP A 32 1.09 9.00 8.70
N ALA A 33 0.85 8.03 7.80
CA ALA A 33 0.16 6.79 8.16
C ALA A 33 1.10 5.77 8.82
N GLU A 34 0.73 5.33 10.02
CA GLU A 34 1.37 4.21 10.70
C GLU A 34 1.15 2.88 9.95
N TRP A 35 0.02 2.76 9.24
CA TRP A 35 -0.41 1.57 8.51
C TRP A 35 -0.56 1.85 7.01
N LEU A 36 0.15 1.07 6.20
CA LEU A 36 0.26 1.19 4.76
C LEU A 36 -0.57 0.16 4.02
N CYS A 37 -1.24 0.59 2.96
CA CYS A 37 -1.87 -0.29 1.98
C CYS A 37 -0.82 -0.92 1.06
N ALA A 38 -1.21 -1.98 0.34
CA ALA A 38 -0.34 -2.66 -0.63
C ALA A 38 0.32 -1.71 -1.65
N ASP A 39 -0.41 -0.70 -2.13
CA ASP A 39 0.12 0.31 -3.06
C ASP A 39 1.20 1.17 -2.40
N ALA A 40 0.98 1.63 -1.16
CA ALA A 40 1.96 2.42 -0.42
C ALA A 40 3.23 1.59 -0.12
N CYS A 41 3.06 0.30 0.22
CA CYS A 41 4.20 -0.61 0.39
C CYS A 41 4.98 -0.80 -0.91
N ALA A 42 4.29 -1.04 -2.02
CA ALA A 42 4.91 -1.16 -3.33
C ALA A 42 5.68 0.12 -3.71
N PHE A 43 5.13 1.29 -3.42
CA PHE A 43 5.80 2.57 -3.64
C PHE A 43 7.08 2.72 -2.79
N ILE A 44 7.02 2.44 -1.48
CA ILE A 44 8.20 2.53 -0.59
C ILE A 44 9.31 1.59 -1.04
N LEU A 45 8.94 0.41 -1.56
CA LEU A 45 9.89 -0.58 -2.06
C LEU A 45 10.38 -0.29 -3.48
N GLY A 46 9.97 0.82 -4.10
CA GLY A 46 10.36 1.17 -5.47
C GLY A 46 9.76 0.24 -6.54
N LEU A 47 8.71 -0.50 -6.22
CA LEU A 47 8.00 -1.36 -7.17
C LEU A 47 7.04 -0.53 -8.03
N THR A 48 7.61 0.24 -8.93
CA THR A 48 6.88 1.00 -9.95
C THR A 48 7.05 0.34 -11.31
N THR A 49 5.96 0.32 -12.09
CA THR A 49 5.97 -0.06 -13.51
C THR A 49 6.78 0.95 -14.34
N ARG A 50 7.19 0.55 -15.54
CA ARG A 50 7.91 1.42 -16.51
C ARG A 50 7.13 2.71 -16.84
N ALA A 51 5.81 2.70 -16.65
CA ALA A 51 4.93 3.85 -16.81
C ALA A 51 4.86 4.75 -15.56
N GLY A 52 5.71 4.54 -14.55
CA GLY A 52 5.74 5.31 -13.30
C GLY A 52 4.59 5.00 -12.32
N LYS A 53 3.71 4.05 -12.65
CA LYS A 53 2.58 3.64 -11.78
C LYS A 53 3.02 2.58 -10.79
N VAL A 54 2.48 2.61 -9.59
CA VAL A 54 2.74 1.62 -8.54
C VAL A 54 2.30 0.22 -8.98
N ASN A 55 3.18 -0.78 -8.85
CA ASN A 55 2.90 -2.16 -9.21
C ASN A 55 2.44 -2.98 -7.99
N ARG A 56 1.16 -2.82 -7.63
CA ARG A 56 0.54 -3.56 -6.52
C ARG A 56 0.61 -5.07 -6.67
N ARG A 57 0.41 -5.59 -7.90
CA ARG A 57 0.44 -7.03 -8.16
C ARG A 57 1.82 -7.62 -7.87
N ALA A 58 2.88 -6.98 -8.38
CA ALA A 58 4.24 -7.42 -8.11
C ALA A 58 4.55 -7.43 -6.61
N PHE A 59 4.08 -6.44 -5.85
CA PHE A 59 4.24 -6.44 -4.39
C PHE A 59 3.52 -7.62 -3.74
N LEU A 60 2.24 -7.85 -4.06
CA LEU A 60 1.46 -8.92 -3.46
C LEU A 60 1.97 -10.31 -3.84
N GLU A 61 2.45 -10.49 -5.07
CA GLU A 61 2.90 -11.80 -5.59
C GLU A 61 4.37 -12.10 -5.26
N ARG A 62 5.23 -11.08 -5.09
CA ARG A 62 6.68 -11.28 -4.90
C ARG A 62 7.19 -10.93 -3.51
N ILE A 63 6.62 -9.92 -2.87
CA ILE A 63 7.11 -9.42 -1.58
C ILE A 63 6.22 -9.91 -0.44
N ALA A 64 4.91 -9.70 -0.53
CA ALA A 64 3.99 -10.04 0.54
C ALA A 64 3.89 -11.55 0.83
N VAL A 65 4.35 -12.40 -0.09
CA VAL A 65 4.45 -13.86 0.08
C VAL A 65 5.75 -14.30 0.76
N ARG A 66 6.75 -13.41 0.91
CA ARG A 66 8.04 -13.78 1.52
C ARG A 66 7.86 -13.98 3.02
N SER A 67 8.43 -15.04 3.54
CA SER A 67 8.43 -15.35 4.98
C SER A 67 9.19 -14.31 5.80
N SER A 68 10.17 -13.63 5.21
CA SER A 68 10.93 -12.55 5.86
C SER A 68 10.18 -11.22 5.92
N PHE A 69 9.11 -11.06 5.13
CA PHE A 69 8.36 -9.81 5.06
C PHE A 69 7.38 -9.69 6.25
N PRO A 70 7.17 -8.49 6.81
CA PRO A 70 6.22 -8.29 7.91
C PRO A 70 4.83 -8.81 7.59
N LYS A 71 4.20 -9.45 8.58
CA LYS A 71 2.86 -10.01 8.45
C LYS A 71 1.84 -8.88 8.27
N PRO A 72 0.90 -9.01 7.31
CA PRO A 72 -0.18 -8.05 7.18
C PRO A 72 -1.11 -8.10 8.39
N MET A 73 -1.57 -6.93 8.81
CA MET A 73 -2.78 -6.78 9.58
C MET A 73 -3.98 -6.76 8.63
N PHE A 74 -5.04 -7.47 9.00
CA PHE A 74 -6.28 -7.52 8.22
C PHE A 74 -7.30 -6.57 8.84
N LEU A 75 -7.73 -5.57 8.07
CA LEU A 75 -8.83 -4.69 8.42
C LEU A 75 -9.99 -4.97 7.45
N GLY A 76 -10.86 -5.91 7.84
CA GLY A 76 -11.87 -6.49 6.94
C GLY A 76 -11.20 -7.19 5.75
N ALA A 77 -11.54 -6.76 4.53
CA ALA A 77 -10.95 -7.29 3.29
C ALA A 77 -9.60 -6.65 2.91
N LYS A 78 -9.15 -5.61 3.62
CA LYS A 78 -7.92 -4.87 3.30
C LYS A 78 -6.76 -5.40 4.12
N ARG A 79 -5.63 -5.65 3.45
CA ARG A 79 -4.34 -5.97 4.07
C ARG A 79 -3.56 -4.67 4.26
N LEU A 80 -3.11 -4.43 5.48
CA LEU A 80 -2.33 -3.28 5.89
C LEU A 80 -1.02 -3.74 6.53
N TRP A 81 0.06 -2.98 6.34
CA TRP A 81 1.36 -3.27 6.92
C TRP A 81 1.86 -2.07 7.70
N ARG A 82 2.56 -2.28 8.80
CA ARG A 82 3.17 -1.15 9.53
C ARG A 82 4.29 -0.56 8.70
N ARG A 83 4.28 0.77 8.56
CA ARG A 83 5.32 1.51 7.85
C ARG A 83 6.71 1.22 8.39
N ALA A 84 6.87 1.27 9.71
CA ALA A 84 8.17 1.05 10.37
C ALA A 84 8.77 -0.32 10.00
N ASP A 85 7.94 -1.37 10.00
CA ASP A 85 8.40 -2.72 9.66
C ASP A 85 8.75 -2.85 8.17
N VAL A 86 7.96 -2.24 7.28
CA VAL A 86 8.22 -2.26 5.83
C VAL A 86 9.49 -1.49 5.50
N VAL A 87 9.70 -0.32 6.08
CA VAL A 87 10.91 0.49 5.87
C VAL A 87 12.14 -0.21 6.43
N ARG A 88 12.05 -0.79 7.63
CA ARG A 88 13.15 -1.56 8.22
C ARG A 88 13.51 -2.76 7.36
N TRP A 89 12.52 -3.52 6.91
CA TRP A 89 12.74 -4.65 6.01
C TRP A 89 13.39 -4.22 4.69
N ALA A 90 12.96 -3.09 4.12
CA ALA A 90 13.55 -2.56 2.89
C ALA A 90 15.03 -2.19 3.09
N ASP A 91 15.38 -1.60 4.23
CA ASP A 91 16.76 -1.27 4.60
C ASP A 91 17.61 -2.53 4.82
N ASP A 92 17.07 -3.53 5.52
CA ASP A 92 17.71 -4.84 5.71
C ASP A 92 17.96 -5.55 4.37
N GLU A 93 16.98 -5.58 3.47
CA GLU A 93 17.14 -6.18 2.12
C GLU A 93 18.13 -5.41 1.26
N ALA A 94 18.14 -4.07 1.31
CA ALA A 94 19.11 -3.26 0.61
C ALA A 94 20.55 -3.53 1.11
N LYS A 95 20.73 -3.77 2.41
CA LYS A 95 22.01 -4.17 3.00
C LYS A 95 22.43 -5.57 2.54
N ILE A 96 21.52 -6.53 2.56
CA ILE A 96 21.78 -7.91 2.08
C ILE A 96 22.17 -7.90 0.60
N SER A 97 21.42 -7.16 -0.23
CA SER A 97 21.69 -7.06 -1.67
C SER A 97 22.99 -6.33 -2.01
N ARG A 98 23.52 -5.49 -1.12
CA ARG A 98 24.79 -4.77 -1.31
C ARG A 98 25.99 -5.56 -0.80
N ALA A 99 25.76 -6.54 0.07
CA ALA A 99 26.79 -7.42 0.63
C ALA A 99 27.01 -8.70 -0.19
N ALA A 100 26.16 -8.98 -1.18
CA ALA A 100 26.27 -10.08 -2.14
C ALA A 100 26.96 -9.61 -3.44
#